data_AF-A0A7G9YKJ3-F1
#
_entry.id   AF-A0A7G9YKJ3-F1
#
_cell.length_a   1.000
_cell.length_b   1.000
_cell.length_c   1.000
_cell.angle_alpha   90.00
_cell.angle_beta   90.00
_cell.angle_gamma   90.00
#
_symmetry.space_group_name_H-M   'P 1'
#
loop_
_entity.id
_entity.type
_entity.pdbx_description
1 polymer ?
#
loop_
_entity_poly.entity_id
_entity_poly.type
_entity_poly.pdbx_seq_one_letter_code
_entity_poly.pdbx_strand_id
1 'polypeptide(L)'
;MIRVLNTLYDLFLSADRIVIDTGPLLIHAIGAFRSDKLGDICLCGAPGEEFNFLDRLFTSNQQFCITPYVLSELLYRVRSEFKLKEDGIEEFFRSYGTFLSNMGEIRIDKEKIIHDTGIKFGLADVSLLKACEGTGTMILSSDEPFCRFCESRNIEFIEYKTFFLDNFLR
;
A
#
# COMPACT_ATOMS: atom_id res chain seq x y z
N MET A 1 6.52 -12.45 27.92
CA MET A 1 6.92 -13.41 26.87
C MET A 1 7.37 -12.58 25.68
N ILE A 2 8.68 -12.42 25.49
CA ILE A 2 9.23 -11.57 24.42
C ILE A 2 9.19 -12.40 23.14
N ARG A 3 8.33 -12.03 22.18
CA ARG A 3 8.40 -12.59 20.82
C ARG A 3 9.62 -11.96 20.16
N VAL A 4 10.66 -12.75 19.93
CA VAL A 4 11.74 -12.36 19.03
C VAL A 4 11.17 -12.55 17.61
N LEU A 5 10.80 -11.45 16.96
CA LEU A 5 10.37 -11.44 15.57
C LEU A 5 11.64 -11.66 14.72
N ASN A 6 11.79 -12.85 14.13
CA ASN A 6 13.01 -13.23 13.42
C ASN A 6 12.91 -12.98 11.90
N THR A 7 11.73 -12.64 11.39
CA THR A 7 11.48 -12.39 9.96
C THR A 7 10.48 -11.25 9.76
N LEU A 8 10.52 -10.61 8.57
CA LEU A 8 9.48 -9.65 8.15
C LEU A 8 8.07 -10.27 8.14
N TYR A 9 7.98 -11.58 7.93
CA TYR A 9 6.71 -12.31 7.99
C TYR A 9 6.16 -12.40 9.43
N ASP A 10 7.02 -12.60 10.42
CA ASP A 10 6.60 -12.56 11.83
C ASP A 10 6.11 -11.17 12.22
N LEU A 11 6.79 -10.12 11.73
CA LEU A 11 6.41 -8.73 11.92
C LEU A 11 5.03 -8.46 11.31
N PHE A 12 4.83 -8.87 10.05
CA PHE A 12 3.55 -8.83 9.35
C PHE A 12 2.43 -9.53 10.14
N LEU A 13 2.69 -10.73 10.66
CA LEU A 13 1.70 -11.49 11.45
C LEU A 13 1.40 -10.86 12.81
N SER A 14 2.29 -10.01 13.33
CA SER A 14 2.12 -9.33 14.62
C SER A 14 1.41 -7.99 14.53
N ALA A 15 1.28 -7.42 13.33
CA ALA A 15 0.61 -6.15 13.12
C ALA A 15 -0.90 -6.29 13.38
N ASP A 16 -1.47 -5.38 14.18
CA ASP A 16 -2.93 -5.34 14.39
C ASP A 16 -3.65 -4.82 13.13
N ARG A 17 -3.02 -3.85 12.45
CA ARG A 17 -3.50 -3.23 11.22
C ARG A 17 -2.34 -2.86 10.31
N ILE A 18 -2.59 -2.92 9.01
CA ILE A 18 -1.60 -2.54 7.99
C ILE A 18 -2.23 -1.48 7.09
N VAL A 19 -1.64 -0.28 7.06
CA VAL A 19 -1.99 0.74 6.07
C VAL A 19 -1.13 0.57 4.81
N ILE A 20 -1.79 0.55 3.66
CA ILE A 20 -1.13 0.27 2.40
C ILE A 20 -0.83 1.57 1.68
N ASP A 21 0.40 1.68 1.21
CA ASP A 21 0.85 2.72 0.28
C ASP A 21 0.38 2.46 -1.16
N THR A 22 0.40 3.48 -2.01
CA THR A 22 -0.11 3.43 -3.37
C THR A 22 0.65 2.44 -4.26
N GLY A 23 1.95 2.25 -4.07
CA GLY A 23 2.77 1.35 -4.91
C GLY A 23 2.25 -0.10 -4.94
N PRO A 24 2.28 -0.83 -3.82
CA PRO A 24 1.73 -2.19 -3.73
C PRO A 24 0.24 -2.27 -4.11
N LEU A 25 -0.55 -1.26 -3.70
CA LEU A 25 -1.97 -1.22 -4.02
C LEU A 25 -2.23 -1.09 -5.53
N LEU A 26 -1.40 -0.33 -6.25
CA LEU A 26 -1.51 -0.14 -7.70
C LEU A 26 -1.21 -1.44 -8.46
N ILE A 27 -0.20 -2.21 -8.05
CA ILE A 27 0.10 -3.52 -8.67
C ILE A 27 -1.12 -4.43 -8.58
N HIS A 28 -1.71 -4.56 -7.39
CA HIS A 28 -2.88 -5.40 -7.20
C HIS A 28 -4.09 -4.89 -8.01
N ALA A 29 -4.32 -3.57 -7.99
CA ALA A 29 -5.42 -2.95 -8.74
C ALA A 29 -5.32 -3.18 -10.24
N ILE A 30 -4.13 -3.05 -10.82
CA ILE A 30 -3.90 -3.28 -12.24
C ILE A 30 -3.90 -4.76 -12.58
N GLY A 31 -3.39 -5.64 -11.72
CA GLY A 31 -3.52 -7.07 -11.96
C GLY A 31 -4.97 -7.54 -12.02
N ALA A 32 -5.84 -6.97 -11.19
CA ALA A 32 -7.28 -7.26 -11.21
C ALA A 32 -8.01 -6.62 -12.41
N PHE A 33 -7.60 -5.43 -12.86
CA PHE A 33 -8.29 -4.68 -13.90
C PHE A 33 -7.74 -4.90 -15.32
N ARG A 34 -6.41 -4.83 -15.48
CA ARG A 34 -5.65 -4.91 -16.74
C ARG A 34 -4.34 -5.65 -16.53
N SER A 35 -4.42 -6.96 -16.31
CA SER A 35 -3.25 -7.81 -16.06
C SER A 35 -2.20 -7.77 -17.17
N ASP A 36 -2.58 -7.44 -18.41
CA ASP A 36 -1.69 -7.21 -19.54
C ASP A 36 -0.74 -6.01 -19.35
N LYS A 37 -1.03 -5.15 -18.36
CA LYS A 37 -0.27 -3.95 -18.02
C LYS A 37 0.58 -4.06 -16.77
N LEU A 38 0.56 -5.20 -16.08
CA LEU A 38 1.37 -5.40 -14.87
C LEU A 38 2.87 -5.18 -15.11
N GLY A 39 3.38 -5.54 -16.29
CA GLY A 39 4.79 -5.33 -16.66
C GLY A 39 5.22 -3.86 -16.65
N ASP A 40 4.29 -2.92 -16.85
CA ASP A 40 4.59 -1.48 -16.92
C ASP A 40 4.78 -0.86 -15.53
N ILE A 41 4.31 -1.53 -14.47
CA ILE A 41 4.27 -0.98 -13.10
C ILE A 41 4.89 -1.89 -12.03
N CYS A 42 5.31 -3.10 -12.39
CA CYS A 42 5.91 -4.05 -11.46
C CYS A 42 7.17 -3.48 -10.81
N LEU A 43 7.41 -3.81 -9.54
CA LEU A 43 8.46 -3.20 -8.73
C LEU A 43 9.69 -4.10 -8.57
N CYS A 44 9.51 -5.41 -8.77
CA CYS A 44 10.53 -6.44 -8.60
C CYS A 44 10.84 -7.19 -9.90
N GLY A 45 10.23 -6.81 -11.03
CA GLY A 45 10.45 -7.45 -12.34
C GLY A 45 9.79 -8.81 -12.49
N ALA A 46 8.83 -9.14 -11.62
CA ALA A 46 8.09 -10.41 -11.61
C ALA A 46 6.57 -10.12 -11.56
N PRO A 47 5.98 -9.56 -12.63
CA PRO A 47 4.64 -8.94 -12.59
C PRO A 47 3.53 -9.89 -12.13
N GLY A 48 3.52 -11.13 -12.63
CA GLY A 48 2.49 -12.11 -12.26
C GLY A 48 2.66 -12.60 -10.82
N GLU A 49 3.91 -12.79 -10.41
CA GLU A 49 4.29 -13.25 -9.08
C GLU A 49 4.01 -12.18 -8.02
N GLU A 50 4.31 -10.92 -8.30
CA GLU A 50 3.99 -9.76 -7.45
C GLU A 50 2.48 -9.63 -7.28
N PHE A 51 1.71 -9.72 -8.35
CA PHE A 51 0.25 -9.72 -8.28
C PHE A 51 -0.26 -10.88 -7.40
N ASN A 52 0.18 -12.11 -7.67
CA ASN A 52 -0.24 -13.29 -6.93
C ASN A 52 0.17 -13.22 -5.44
N PHE A 53 1.33 -12.63 -5.14
CA PHE A 53 1.78 -12.41 -3.77
C PHE A 53 0.87 -11.41 -3.06
N LEU A 54 0.59 -10.26 -3.69
CA LEU A 54 -0.29 -9.24 -3.13
C LEU A 54 -1.73 -9.73 -2.97
N ASP A 55 -2.25 -10.51 -3.92
CA ASP A 55 -3.58 -11.11 -3.84
C ASP A 55 -3.68 -12.06 -2.63
N ARG A 56 -2.68 -12.95 -2.44
CA ARG A 56 -2.59 -13.79 -1.23
C ARG A 56 -2.42 -12.96 0.05
N LEU A 57 -1.66 -11.88 -0.03
CA LEU A 57 -1.41 -11.00 1.11
C LEU A 57 -2.71 -10.33 1.55
N PHE A 58 -3.46 -9.75 0.62
CA PHE A 58 -4.68 -8.99 0.89
C PHE A 58 -5.89 -9.88 1.21
N THR A 59 -5.85 -11.15 0.80
CA THR A 59 -6.85 -12.16 1.19
C THR A 59 -6.52 -12.88 2.50
N SER A 60 -5.39 -12.54 3.14
CA SER A 60 -5.03 -13.07 4.46
C SER A 60 -5.97 -12.53 5.56
N ASN A 61 -5.87 -13.10 6.77
CA ASN A 61 -6.66 -12.66 7.92
C ASN A 61 -6.22 -11.31 8.52
N GLN A 62 -5.29 -10.59 7.88
CA GLN A 62 -4.82 -9.28 8.35
C GLN A 62 -5.81 -8.17 8.04
N GLN A 63 -5.86 -7.17 8.93
CA GLN A 63 -6.70 -5.99 8.72
C GLN A 63 -5.95 -4.94 7.89
N PHE A 64 -6.21 -4.91 6.58
CA PHE A 64 -5.69 -3.88 5.69
C PHE A 64 -6.57 -2.63 5.66
N CYS A 65 -5.91 -1.48 5.66
CA CYS A 65 -6.55 -0.18 5.58
C CYS A 65 -5.91 0.69 4.50
N ILE A 66 -6.67 1.65 3.99
CA ILE A 66 -6.16 2.77 3.17
C ILE A 66 -6.61 4.10 3.77
N THR A 67 -5.94 5.17 3.38
CA THR A 67 -6.43 6.53 3.61
C THR A 67 -7.14 7.05 2.35
N PRO A 68 -8.06 8.02 2.48
CA PRO A 68 -8.65 8.67 1.31
C PRO A 68 -7.63 9.32 0.36
N TYR A 69 -6.44 9.68 0.87
CA TYR A 69 -5.38 10.28 0.08
C TYR A 69 -4.65 9.24 -0.77
N VAL A 70 -4.38 8.05 -0.23
CA VAL A 70 -3.90 6.90 -1.01
C VAL A 70 -4.91 6.50 -2.09
N LEU A 71 -6.20 6.46 -1.77
CA LEU A 71 -7.24 6.16 -2.78
C LEU A 71 -7.26 7.21 -3.90
N SER A 72 -7.11 8.49 -3.56
CA SER A 72 -7.04 9.58 -4.53
C SER A 72 -5.80 9.46 -5.42
N GLU A 73 -4.65 9.11 -4.85
CA GLU A 73 -3.42 8.90 -5.59
C GLU A 73 -3.49 7.66 -6.49
N LEU A 74 -4.06 6.55 -6.00
CA LEU A 74 -4.34 5.36 -6.81
C LEU A 74 -5.16 5.71 -8.04
N LEU A 75 -6.26 6.44 -7.87
CA LEU A 75 -7.10 6.88 -8.99
C LEU A 75 -6.31 7.75 -9.96
N TYR A 76 -5.52 8.70 -9.46
CA TYR A 76 -4.68 9.55 -10.30
C TYR A 76 -3.68 8.73 -11.12
N ARG A 77 -2.97 7.79 -10.50
CA ARG A 77 -2.00 6.92 -11.17
C ARG A 77 -2.66 6.00 -12.20
N VAL A 78 -3.72 5.30 -11.83
CA VAL A 78 -4.48 4.43 -12.76
C VAL A 78 -5.00 5.23 -13.97
N ARG A 79 -5.52 6.44 -13.75
CA ARG A 79 -5.99 7.30 -14.85
C ARG A 79 -4.84 7.76 -15.74
N SER A 80 -3.76 8.26 -15.15
CA SER A 80 -2.68 8.93 -15.88
C SER A 80 -1.76 7.94 -16.60
N GLU A 81 -1.35 6.86 -15.94
CA GLU A 81 -0.43 5.86 -16.50
C GLU A 81 -1.09 5.08 -17.64
N PHE A 82 -2.39 4.77 -17.52
CA PHE A 82 -3.13 4.01 -18.54
C PHE A 82 -4.02 4.86 -19.44
N LYS A 83 -3.93 6.19 -19.32
CA LYS A 83 -4.68 7.17 -20.13
C LYS A 83 -6.18 6.88 -20.21
N LEU A 84 -6.77 6.47 -19.09
CA LEU A 84 -8.17 6.07 -19.04
C LEU A 84 -9.08 7.29 -19.19
N LYS A 85 -10.09 7.15 -20.04
CA LYS A 85 -11.22 8.08 -20.15
C LYS A 85 -12.24 7.79 -19.05
N GLU A 86 -13.26 8.64 -18.92
CA GLU A 86 -14.33 8.53 -17.91
C GLU A 86 -14.93 7.11 -17.84
N ASP A 87 -15.37 6.56 -18.97
CA ASP A 87 -15.92 5.20 -19.04
C ASP A 87 -14.95 4.13 -18.51
N GLY A 88 -13.65 4.28 -18.78
CA GLY A 88 -12.60 3.37 -18.30
C GLY A 88 -12.35 3.49 -16.79
N ILE A 89 -12.60 4.66 -16.21
CA ILE A 89 -12.55 4.84 -14.75
C ILE A 89 -13.76 4.19 -14.09
N GLU A 90 -14.94 4.30 -14.69
CA GLU A 90 -16.11 3.58 -14.19
C GLU A 90 -15.93 2.06 -14.28
N GLU A 91 -15.31 1.56 -15.36
CA GLU A 91 -14.98 0.14 -15.52
C GLU A 91 -13.96 -0.32 -14.45
N PHE A 92 -12.95 0.49 -14.18
CA PHE A 92 -11.99 0.25 -13.10
C PHE A 92 -12.69 0.11 -11.74
N PHE A 93 -13.56 1.05 -11.36
CA PHE A 93 -14.29 0.93 -10.09
C PHE A 93 -15.35 -0.17 -10.09
N ARG A 94 -15.93 -0.53 -11.24
CA ARG A 94 -16.82 -1.70 -11.34
C ARG A 94 -16.08 -3.00 -11.09
N SER A 95 -14.85 -3.13 -11.58
CA SER A 95 -14.02 -4.34 -11.41
C SER A 95 -13.34 -4.41 -10.04
N TYR A 96 -12.74 -3.31 -9.58
CA TYR A 96 -11.92 -3.28 -8.37
C TYR A 96 -12.64 -2.72 -7.13
N GLY A 97 -13.81 -2.10 -7.30
CA GLY A 97 -14.54 -1.43 -6.23
C GLY A 97 -15.00 -2.36 -5.11
N THR A 98 -15.33 -3.62 -5.40
CA THR A 98 -15.66 -4.61 -4.36
C THR A 98 -14.47 -4.87 -3.43
N PHE A 99 -13.27 -4.99 -3.99
CA PHE A 99 -12.04 -5.14 -3.19
C PHE A 99 -11.83 -3.91 -2.30
N LEU A 100 -11.88 -2.70 -2.89
CA LEU A 100 -11.72 -1.45 -2.15
C LEU A 100 -12.77 -1.29 -1.04
N SER A 101 -14.01 -1.71 -1.27
CA SER A 101 -15.10 -1.61 -0.29
C SER A 101 -14.91 -2.53 0.91
N ASN A 102 -14.11 -3.60 0.76
CA ASN A 102 -13.80 -4.52 1.85
C ASN A 102 -12.56 -4.10 2.66
N MET A 103 -11.77 -3.15 2.15
CA MET A 103 -10.64 -2.59 2.90
C MET A 103 -11.13 -1.64 3.99
N GLY A 104 -10.41 -1.62 5.12
CA GLY A 104 -10.61 -0.60 6.14
C GLY A 104 -10.25 0.80 5.64
N GLU A 105 -10.85 1.82 6.24
CA GLU A 105 -10.51 3.22 5.95
C GLU A 105 -10.04 3.92 7.23
N ILE A 106 -8.89 4.60 7.15
CA ILE A 106 -8.42 5.51 8.21
C ILE A 106 -8.50 6.94 7.69
N ARG A 107 -9.41 7.71 8.29
CA ARG A 107 -9.59 9.13 7.96
C ARG A 107 -8.64 10.01 8.74
N ILE A 108 -7.89 10.82 8.02
CA ILE A 108 -6.99 11.83 8.59
C ILE A 108 -7.53 13.20 8.25
N ASP A 109 -7.71 14.04 9.27
CA ASP A 109 -8.15 15.41 9.08
C ASP A 109 -7.10 16.21 8.30
N LYS A 110 -7.55 17.00 7.34
CA LYS A 110 -6.66 17.82 6.49
C LYS A 110 -5.70 18.70 7.30
N GLU A 111 -6.13 19.22 8.45
CA GLU A 111 -5.31 20.07 9.32
C GLU A 111 -4.09 19.33 9.88
N LYS A 112 -4.18 18.00 10.05
CA LYS A 112 -3.04 17.18 10.48
C LYS A 112 -2.04 16.95 9.35
N ILE A 113 -2.44 17.16 8.10
CA ILE A 113 -1.61 16.90 6.92
C ILE A 113 -0.90 18.16 6.46
N ILE A 114 -1.65 19.26 6.26
CA ILE A 114 -1.11 20.46 5.59
C ILE A 114 -0.02 21.20 6.37
N HIS A 115 0.07 20.97 7.68
CA HIS A 115 1.10 21.55 8.55
C HIS A 115 2.22 20.57 8.90
N ASP A 116 2.20 19.34 8.36
CA ASP A 116 3.20 18.34 8.70
C ASP A 116 4.53 18.58 7.97
N THR A 117 5.64 18.41 8.69
CA THR A 117 7.00 18.55 8.14
C THR A 117 7.35 17.50 7.08
N GLY A 118 6.62 16.38 7.04
CA GLY A 118 6.69 15.33 6.03
C GLY A 118 6.01 15.66 4.71
N ILE A 119 5.33 16.82 4.58
CA ILE A 119 4.57 17.20 3.37
C ILE A 119 5.39 17.18 2.07
N LYS A 120 6.72 17.27 2.17
CA LYS A 120 7.65 17.09 1.04
C LYS A 120 7.53 15.74 0.32
N PHE A 121 6.98 14.73 0.98
CA PHE A 121 6.71 13.41 0.41
C PHE A 121 5.32 13.33 -0.27
N GLY A 122 4.43 14.28 0.01
CA GLY A 122 3.09 14.34 -0.57
C GLY A 122 1.98 14.03 0.43
N LEU A 123 0.74 14.22 -0.01
CA LEU A 123 -0.45 14.09 0.86
C LEU A 123 -0.72 12.64 1.27
N ALA A 124 -0.51 11.68 0.35
CA ALA A 124 -0.69 10.26 0.62
C ALA A 124 0.28 9.78 1.70
N ASP A 125 1.58 10.02 1.50
CA ASP A 125 2.64 9.68 2.47
C ASP A 125 2.41 10.29 3.84
N VAL A 126 2.09 11.59 3.92
CA VAL A 126 1.77 12.21 5.22
C VAL A 126 0.54 11.58 5.86
N SER A 127 -0.49 11.25 5.08
CA SER A 127 -1.67 10.59 5.63
C SER A 127 -1.35 9.20 6.20
N LEU A 128 -0.41 8.46 5.61
CA LEU A 128 0.07 7.18 6.13
C LEU A 128 0.82 7.36 7.44
N LEU A 129 1.72 8.35 7.52
CA LEU A 129 2.42 8.69 8.76
C LEU A 129 1.43 9.02 9.88
N LYS A 130 0.40 9.83 9.59
CA LYS A 130 -0.64 10.18 10.55
C LYS A 130 -1.55 9.02 10.93
N ALA A 131 -1.75 8.05 10.04
CA ALA A 131 -2.48 6.84 10.36
C ALA A 131 -1.77 5.97 11.40
N CYS A 132 -0.44 6.04 11.48
CA CYS A 132 0.37 5.23 12.38
C CYS A 132 0.72 5.94 13.71
N GLU A 133 0.42 7.23 13.85
CA GLU A 133 0.71 7.96 15.09
C GLU A 133 -0.11 7.42 16.28
N GLY A 134 0.59 6.82 17.25
CA GLY A 134 -0.02 6.33 18.49
C GLY A 134 -0.97 5.14 18.31
N THR A 135 -0.95 4.50 17.15
CA THR A 135 -1.69 3.27 16.87
C THR A 135 -0.66 2.24 16.42
N GLY A 136 -0.72 0.99 16.88
CA GLY A 136 0.19 -0.08 16.43
C GLY A 136 -0.02 -0.51 14.97
N THR A 137 -0.37 0.46 14.12
CA THR A 137 -0.61 0.32 12.69
C THR A 137 0.74 0.37 11.98
N MET A 138 0.92 -0.58 11.08
CA MET A 138 2.14 -0.74 10.30
C MET A 138 1.94 -0.23 8.88
N ILE A 139 2.96 0.36 8.27
CA ILE A 139 2.91 0.79 6.88
C ILE A 139 3.47 -0.32 5.97
N LEU A 140 2.79 -0.64 4.87
CA LEU A 140 3.35 -1.41 3.76
C LEU A 140 3.65 -0.47 2.59
N SER A 141 4.93 -0.23 2.29
CA SER A 141 5.36 0.73 1.25
C SER A 141 6.50 0.18 0.40
N SER A 142 6.57 0.63 -0.85
CA SER A 142 7.67 0.36 -1.77
C SER A 142 8.56 1.57 -2.05
N ASP A 143 8.26 2.72 -1.45
CA ASP A 143 9.02 3.95 -1.62
C ASP A 143 10.21 3.94 -0.64
N GLU A 144 11.41 3.75 -1.18
CA GLU A 144 12.64 3.63 -0.39
C GLU A 144 12.99 4.94 0.38
N PRO A 145 12.96 6.14 -0.23
CA PRO A 145 13.03 7.40 0.51
C PRO A 145 12.04 7.52 1.68
N PHE A 146 10.78 7.13 1.48
CA PHE A 146 9.74 7.17 2.51
C PHE A 146 9.98 6.13 3.61
N CYS A 147 10.38 4.91 3.27
CA CYS A 147 10.75 3.87 4.23
C CYS A 147 11.91 4.32 5.14
N ARG A 148 12.97 4.92 4.57
CA ARG A 148 14.07 5.49 5.36
C ARG A 148 13.60 6.62 6.28
N PHE A 149 12.63 7.41 5.84
CA PHE A 149 12.04 8.43 6.68
C PHE A 149 11.25 7.83 7.85
N CYS A 150 10.46 6.77 7.60
CA CYS A 150 9.76 6.03 8.65
C CYS A 150 10.74 5.45 9.68
N GLU A 151 11.83 4.84 9.21
CA GLU A 151 12.92 4.34 10.06
C GLU A 151 13.49 5.44 10.95
N SER A 152 13.81 6.62 10.39
CA SER A 152 14.33 7.76 11.16
C SER A 152 13.38 8.29 12.24
N ARG A 153 12.08 7.98 12.13
CA ARG A 153 11.02 8.39 13.06
C ARG A 153 10.52 7.26 13.96
N ASN A 154 11.14 6.07 13.92
CA ASN A 154 10.68 4.87 14.63
C ASN A 154 9.21 4.53 14.34
N ILE A 155 8.78 4.72 13.08
CA ILE A 155 7.46 4.29 12.61
C ILE A 155 7.60 2.87 12.09
N GLU A 156 6.68 1.98 12.48
CA GLU A 156 6.69 0.60 12.01
C GLU A 156 6.31 0.51 10.53
N PHE A 157 7.14 -0.15 9.74
CA PHE A 157 6.90 -0.37 8.32
C PHE A 157 7.43 -1.72 7.84
N ILE A 158 6.88 -2.17 6.72
CA ILE A 158 7.38 -3.26 5.89
C ILE A 158 7.73 -2.66 4.54
N GLU A 159 9.00 -2.78 4.15
CA GLU A 159 9.43 -2.45 2.80
C GLU A 159 9.04 -3.59 1.86
N TYR A 160 8.16 -3.28 0.91
CA TYR A 160 7.47 -4.26 0.08
C TYR A 160 8.43 -5.09 -0.78
N LYS A 161 9.48 -4.51 -1.37
CA LYS A 161 10.36 -5.26 -2.27
C LYS A 161 11.13 -6.33 -1.51
N THR A 162 11.68 -5.99 -0.35
CA THR A 162 12.36 -6.92 0.55
C THR A 162 11.39 -7.98 1.04
N PHE A 163 10.18 -7.56 1.45
CA PHE A 163 9.16 -8.50 1.90
C PHE A 163 8.72 -9.48 0.82
N PHE A 164 8.53 -9.01 -0.42
CA PHE A 164 8.27 -9.85 -1.58
C PHE A 164 9.42 -10.83 -1.80
N LEU A 165 10.66 -10.36 -1.92
CA LEU A 165 11.82 -11.21 -2.22
C LEU A 165 12.08 -12.28 -1.15
N ASP A 166 11.91 -11.95 0.13
CA ASP A 166 12.12 -12.86 1.26
C ASP A 166 11.08 -13.99 1.32
N ASN A 167 9.88 -13.76 0.75
CA ASN A 167 8.75 -14.68 0.81
C ASN A 167 8.38 -15.27 -0.56
N PHE A 168 8.94 -14.75 -1.64
CA PHE A 168 8.78 -15.26 -3.00
C PHE A 168 9.69 -16.46 -3.28
N LEU A 169 10.91 -16.47 -2.71
CA LEU A 169 11.87 -17.56 -2.88
C LEU A 169 11.66 -18.74 -1.91
N ARG A 170 10.60 -18.71 -1.11
CA ARG A 170 10.25 -19.76 -0.13
C ARG A 170 9.01 -20.51 -0.58
#